data_AF-A0A358Q4H4-F1
#
_entry.id   AF-A0A358Q4H4-F1
#
_cell.length_a   1.000
_cell.length_b   1.000
_cell.length_c   1.000
_cell.angle_alpha   90.00
_cell.angle_beta   90.00
_cell.angle_gamma   90.00
#
_symmetry.space_group_name_H-M   'P 1'
#
loop_
_entity.id
_entity.type
_entity.pdbx_description
1 polymer ?
#
loop_
_entity_poly.entity_id
_entity_poly.type
_entity_poly.pdbx_seq_one_letter_code
_entity_poly.pdbx_strand_id
1 'polypeptide(L)' 'MIKLNNRDCEWHEGLTVEELLRLKNYTYPRIVVSVNAVIVPEEAYASTVIEDGDKVEAIHLMAGG' A
#
# COMPACT_ATOMS: atom_id res chain seq x y z
N MET A 1 0.93 -7.03 -12.49
CA MET A 1 2.03 -6.69 -11.57
C MET A 1 1.88 -5.24 -11.13
N ILE A 2 2.12 -4.97 -9.85
CA ILE A 2 2.17 -3.61 -9.29
C ILE A 2 3.57 -3.28 -8.81
N LYS A 3 3.83 -2.00 -8.58
CA LYS A 3 5.11 -1.52 -8.05
C LYS A 3 4.95 -1.08 -6.60
N LEU A 4 5.28 -1.95 -5.65
CA LEU A 4 5.25 -1.65 -4.22
C LEU A 4 6.63 -1.21 -3.71
N ASN A 5 6.75 0.00 -3.17
CA ASN A 5 8.02 0.51 -2.62
C ASN A 5 9.20 0.38 -3.61
N ASN A 6 8.93 0.71 -4.88
CA ASN A 6 9.86 0.58 -6.00
C ASN A 6 10.30 -0.86 -6.32
N ARG A 7 9.57 -1.88 -5.84
CA ARG A 7 9.78 -3.31 -6.17
C ARG A 7 8.56 -3.89 -6.86
N ASP A 8 8.79 -4.77 -7.83
CA ASP A 8 7.72 -5.51 -8.47
C ASP A 8 7.05 -6.47 -7.49
N CYS A 9 5.73 -6.44 -7.45
CA CYS A 9 4.91 -7.31 -6.63
C CYS A 9 3.81 -7.95 -7.48
N GLU A 10 3.51 -9.20 -7.18
CA GLU A 10 2.34 -9.88 -7.74
C GLU A 10 1.07 -9.13 -7.33
N TRP A 11 0.18 -9.01 -8.31
CA TRP A 11 -1.11 -8.36 -8.19
C TRP A 11 -2.19 -9.31 -8.67
N HIS A 12 -3.36 -9.22 -8.06
CA HIS A 12 -4.55 -9.94 -8.47
C HIS A 12 -5.74 -8.98 -8.50
N GLU A 13 -6.75 -9.32 -9.29
CA GLU A 13 -7.98 -8.56 -9.38
C GLU A 13 -8.64 -8.43 -7.99
N GLY A 14 -9.11 -7.22 -7.67
CA GLY A 14 -9.73 -6.91 -6.38
C GLY A 14 -8.76 -6.75 -5.21
N LEU A 15 -7.44 -6.72 -5.44
CA LEU A 15 -6.46 -6.43 -4.40
C LEU A 15 -6.67 -5.00 -3.85
N THR A 16 -6.95 -4.89 -2.56
CA THR A 16 -7.07 -3.61 -1.87
C THR A 16 -5.77 -3.23 -1.16
N VAL A 17 -5.65 -1.96 -0.77
CA VAL A 17 -4.53 -1.51 0.07
C VAL A 17 -4.49 -2.29 1.39
N GLU A 18 -5.65 -2.53 2.02
CA GLU A 18 -5.74 -3.32 3.25
C GLU A 18 -5.17 -4.74 3.06
N GLU A 19 -5.60 -5.43 2.01
CA GLU A 19 -5.12 -6.79 1.72
C GLU A 19 -3.63 -6.80 1.37
N LEU A 20 -3.13 -5.81 0.62
CA LEU A 20 -1.70 -5.70 0.32
C LEU A 20 -0.87 -5.56 1.60
N LEU A 21 -1.31 -4.71 2.54
CA LEU A 21 -0.63 -4.53 3.83
C LEU A 21 -0.64 -5.83 4.66
N ARG A 22 -1.77 -6.54 4.68
CA ARG A 22 -1.90 -7.86 5.33
C ARG A 22 -0.95 -8.89 4.72
N LEU A 23 -0.91 -9.00 3.39
CA LEU A 23 -0.02 -9.92 2.67
C LEU A 23 1.46 -9.64 2.92
N LYS A 24 1.84 -8.37 3.07
CA LYS A 24 3.22 -7.97 3.40
C LYS A 24 3.52 -8.00 4.89
N ASN A 25 2.56 -8.45 5.71
CA ASN A 25 2.68 -8.58 7.15
C ASN A 25 3.09 -7.25 7.82
N TYR A 26 2.64 -6.14 7.22
CA TYR A 26 2.88 -4.79 7.69
C TYR A 26 1.95 -4.51 8.87
N THR A 27 2.53 -4.42 10.05
CA THR A 27 1.80 -4.20 11.30
C THR A 27 1.53 -2.72 11.51
N TYR A 28 0.36 -2.40 12.07
CA TYR A 28 -0.31 -1.12 11.88
C TYR A 28 0.16 0.12 12.65
N PRO A 29 1.16 0.17 13.55
CA PRO A 29 1.55 1.47 14.06
C PRO A 29 2.43 2.21 13.04
N ARG A 30 1.82 3.18 12.33
CA ARG A 30 2.46 4.29 11.58
C ARG A 30 2.97 3.97 10.16
N ILE A 31 2.10 3.43 9.31
CA ILE A 31 2.40 3.30 7.88
C ILE A 31 1.58 4.32 7.10
N VAL A 32 2.27 5.09 6.25
CA VAL A 32 1.63 5.95 5.26
C VAL A 32 1.62 5.18 3.94
N VAL A 33 0.42 4.97 3.39
CA VAL A 33 0.26 4.40 2.05
C VAL A 33 -0.11 5.48 1.04
N SER A 34 0.56 5.46 -0.11
CA SER A 34 0.16 6.22 -1.29
C SER A 34 -0.02 5.30 -2.49
N VAL A 35 -0.99 5.61 -3.34
CA VAL A 35 -1.24 4.94 -4.63
C VAL A 35 -1.16 6.01 -5.71
N ASN A 36 -0.28 5.81 -6.70
CA ASN A 36 -0.03 6.75 -7.80
C ASN A 36 0.23 8.19 -7.32
N ALA A 37 1.05 8.35 -6.28
CA ALA A 37 1.37 9.62 -5.62
C ALA A 37 0.20 10.31 -4.90
N VAL A 38 -0.93 9.62 -4.72
CA VAL A 38 -2.07 10.08 -3.91
C VAL A 38 -2.03 9.35 -2.57
N ILE A 39 -2.01 10.10 -1.47
CA ILE A 39 -2.04 9.52 -0.12
C ILE A 39 -3.42 8.92 0.13
N VAL A 40 -3.45 7.64 0.50
CA VAL A 40 -4.67 6.94 0.87
C VAL A 40 -4.79 7.02 2.40
N PRO A 41 -5.90 7.55 2.95
CA PRO A 41 -6.11 7.53 4.39
C PRO A 41 -6.44 6.11 4.86
N GLU A 42 -6.12 5.79 6.11
CA GLU A 42 -6.31 4.44 6.68
C GLU A 42 -7.76 3.94 6.57
N GLU A 43 -8.73 4.83 6.75
CA GLU A 43 -10.16 4.54 6.58
C GLU A 43 -10.54 4.07 5.18
N ALA A 44 -9.76 4.45 4.17
CA ALA A 44 -9.98 4.10 2.77
C ALA A 44 -9.18 2.86 2.34
N TYR A 45 -8.37 2.24 3.21
CA TYR A 45 -7.56 1.09 2.81
C TYR A 45 -8.39 -0.10 2.34
N ALA A 46 -9.55 -0.34 2.97
CA ALA A 46 -10.45 -1.43 2.61
C ALA A 46 -11.25 -1.16 1.32
N SER A 47 -11.49 0.11 0.97
CA SER A 47 -12.27 0.51 -0.20
C SER A 47 -11.40 0.90 -1.41
N THR A 48 -10.12 1.17 -1.20
CA THR A 48 -9.17 1.51 -2.27
C THR A 48 -8.67 0.24 -2.92
N VAL A 49 -9.15 -0.02 -4.13
CA VAL A 49 -8.69 -1.09 -5.01
C VAL A 49 -7.43 -0.61 -5.73
N ILE A 50 -6.42 -1.46 -5.76
CA ILE A 50 -5.18 -1.24 -6.52
C ILE A 50 -5.39 -1.88 -7.89
N GLU A 51 -5.02 -1.17 -8.96
CA GLU A 51 -5.09 -1.67 -10.33
C GLU A 51 -3.74 -2.19 -10.82
N ASP A 52 -3.78 -2.98 -11.90
CA ASP A 52 -2.57 -3.48 -12.52
C ASP A 52 -1.69 -2.33 -13.05
N GLY A 53 -0.39 -2.35 -12.71
CA GLY A 53 0.55 -1.29 -13.09
C GLY A 53 0.63 -0.11 -12.11
N ASP A 54 -0.21 -0.09 -11.06
CA ASP A 54 -0.17 0.98 -10.05
C ASP A 54 1.14 1.03 -9.27
N LYS A 55 1.50 2.24 -8.88
CA LYS A 55 2.62 2.51 -7.98
C LYS A 55 2.10 2.69 -6.57
N VAL A 56 2.42 1.75 -5.70
CA VAL A 56 2.04 1.79 -4.29
C VAL A 56 3.29 2.05 -3.45
N GLU A 57 3.23 3.01 -2.54
CA GLU A 57 4.29 3.24 -1.56
C GLU A 57 3.71 3.03 -0.17
N ALA A 58 4.35 2.19 0.63
CA ALA A 58 3.97 1.89 2.00
C ALA A 58 5.18 2.18 2.88
N ILE A 59 5.22 3.38 3.46
CA ILE A 59 6.38 3.90 4.19
C ILE A 59 6.07 3.91 5.69
N HIS A 60 6.96 3.28 6.47
CA HIS A 60 6.88 3.37 7.92
C HIS A 60 7.42 4.72 8.37
N LEU A 61 6.62 5.48 9.11
CA LEU A 61 7.08 6.70 9.76
C LEU A 61 7.96 6.32 10.96
N MET A 62 9.26 6.17 10.70
CA MET A 62 10.25 6.18 11.77
C MET A 62 10.25 7.59 12.37
N ALA A 63 9.89 7.71 13.65
CA ALA A 63 10.09 8.95 14.38
C ALA A 63 11.61 9.18 14.45
N GLY A 64 12.12 10.06 13.59
CA GLY A 64 13.51 10.49 13.62
C GLY A 64 13.77 11.25 14.91
N GLY A 65 14.72 10.77 15.70
CA GLY A 65 15.36 11.48 16.80
C GLY A 65 16.82 11.71 16.46
#